data_AF-A0A921JWW4-F1
#
_entry.id   AF-A0A921JWW4-F1
#
_cell.length_a   1.000
_cell.length_b   1.000
_cell.length_c   1.000
_cell.angle_alpha   90.00
_cell.angle_beta   90.00
_cell.angle_gamma   90.00
#
_symmetry.space_group_name_H-M   'P 1'
#
loop_
_entity.id
_entity.type
_entity.pdbx_description
1 polymer ?
#
loop_
_entity_poly.entity_id
_entity_poly.type
_entity_poly.pdbx_seq_one_letter_code
_entity_poly.pdbx_strand_id
1 'polypeptide(L)'
;MQLTLRDFFMRINLVRGVGQRTANACWRWLLIHPEIQIVDSTVVTQLADDLGLNDTVTAALQLDLFSRETNDTVTENLTHSGCLTIADAAYPEQLRETYAPPLALYFLGGLRRLKAPQL
;
A
#
# COMPACT_ATOMS: atom_id res chain seq x y z
N MET A 1 -16.51 0.15 -3.41
CA MET A 1 -15.46 -0.44 -4.26
C MET A 1 -14.55 -1.26 -3.35
N GLN A 2 -14.01 -2.37 -3.84
CA GLN A 2 -13.18 -3.29 -3.04
C GLN A 2 -11.78 -3.35 -3.64
N LEU A 3 -10.76 -3.35 -2.79
CA LEU A 3 -9.36 -3.43 -3.17
C LEU A 3 -8.75 -4.69 -2.55
N THR A 4 -7.94 -5.43 -3.31
CA THR A 4 -7.06 -6.43 -2.68
C THR A 4 -6.00 -5.73 -1.82
N LEU A 5 -5.35 -6.45 -0.91
CA LEU A 5 -4.21 -5.89 -0.15
C LEU A 5 -3.12 -5.34 -1.07
N ARG A 6 -2.85 -6.03 -2.18
CA ARG A 6 -1.91 -5.57 -3.21
C ARG A 6 -2.37 -4.23 -3.79
N ASP A 7 -3.61 -4.11 -4.23
CA ASP A 7 -4.14 -2.86 -4.79
C ASP A 7 -4.13 -1.72 -3.77
N PHE A 8 -4.49 -2.01 -2.52
CA PHE A 8 -4.43 -1.06 -1.43
C PHE A 8 -3.02 -0.49 -1.25
N PHE A 9 -1.99 -1.34 -1.17
CA PHE A 9 -0.61 -0.88 -0.99
C PHE A 9 -0.03 -0.18 -2.23
N MET A 10 -0.48 -0.52 -3.45
CA MET A 10 -0.12 0.25 -4.66
C MET A 10 -0.65 1.69 -4.61
N ARG A 11 -1.79 1.90 -3.95
CA ARG A 11 -2.52 3.18 -3.91
C ARG A 11 -2.23 4.03 -2.69
N ILE A 12 -1.95 3.44 -1.53
CA ILE A 12 -1.86 4.17 -0.26
C ILE A 12 -0.85 5.32 -0.26
N ASN A 13 0.27 5.16 -0.99
CA ASN A 13 1.30 6.19 -1.10
C ASN A 13 0.92 7.32 -2.09
N LEU A 14 -0.17 7.16 -2.85
CA LEU A 14 -0.70 8.16 -3.78
C LEU A 14 -1.80 9.02 -3.15
N VAL A 15 -2.33 8.62 -1.99
CA VAL A 15 -3.37 9.36 -1.26
C VAL A 15 -2.77 10.66 -0.71
N ARG A 16 -3.42 11.78 -0.98
CA ARG A 16 -2.90 13.08 -0.58
C ARG A 16 -2.94 13.22 0.94
N GLY A 17 -1.84 13.69 1.53
CA GLY A 17 -1.73 13.84 2.99
C GLY A 17 -1.41 12.54 3.75
N VAL A 18 -1.36 11.39 3.08
CA VAL A 18 -0.89 10.13 3.68
C VAL A 18 0.62 10.02 3.47
N GLY A 19 1.38 10.31 4.54
CA GLY A 19 2.83 10.11 4.56
C GLY A 19 3.23 8.67 4.87
N GLN A 20 4.52 8.36 4.72
CA GLN A 20 5.11 7.03 4.97
C GLN A 20 4.77 6.49 6.37
N ARG A 21 4.71 7.34 7.39
CA ARG A 21 4.36 6.95 8.77
C ARG A 21 2.93 6.41 8.85
N THR A 22 1.96 7.14 8.29
CA THR A 22 0.55 6.72 8.26
C THR A 22 0.41 5.45 7.44
N ALA A 23 1.02 5.40 6.26
CA ALA A 23 0.94 4.23 5.40
C ALA A 23 1.49 2.97 6.11
N ASN A 24 2.63 3.08 6.79
CA ASN A 24 3.20 1.98 7.58
C ASN A 24 2.33 1.61 8.79
N ALA A 25 1.64 2.56 9.42
CA ALA A 25 0.68 2.26 10.47
C ALA A 25 -0.49 1.44 9.92
N CYS A 26 -1.03 1.78 8.74
CA CYS A 26 -2.05 0.99 8.07
C CYS A 26 -1.58 -0.44 7.78
N TRP A 27 -0.33 -0.60 7.30
CA TRP A 27 0.25 -1.93 7.08
C TRP A 27 0.36 -2.73 8.38
N ARG A 28 0.89 -2.14 9.46
CA ARG A 28 0.99 -2.80 10.77
C ARG A 28 -0.36 -3.16 11.36
N TRP A 29 -1.37 -2.32 11.15
CA TRP A 29 -2.74 -2.63 11.52
C TRP A 29 -3.28 -3.85 10.74
N LEU A 30 -3.06 -3.91 9.43
CA LEU A 30 -3.46 -5.08 8.63
C LEU A 30 -2.72 -6.37 9.02
N LEU A 31 -1.51 -6.30 9.58
CA LEU A 31 -0.81 -7.48 10.11
C LEU A 31 -1.47 -8.06 11.37
N ILE A 32 -2.08 -7.23 12.20
CA ILE A 32 -2.79 -7.68 13.41
C ILE A 32 -4.26 -8.09 13.11
N HIS A 33 -4.73 -7.82 11.89
CA HIS A 33 -6.05 -8.19 11.36
C HIS A 33 -5.94 -9.12 10.13
N PRO A 34 -5.40 -10.34 10.28
CA PRO A 34 -5.14 -11.26 9.16
C PRO A 34 -6.41 -11.72 8.44
N GLU A 35 -7.59 -11.60 9.05
CA GLU A 35 -8.89 -11.88 8.45
C GLU A 35 -9.24 -10.91 7.31
N ILE A 36 -8.64 -9.71 7.29
CA ILE A 36 -8.90 -8.68 6.29
C ILE A 36 -8.04 -8.94 5.05
N GLN A 37 -8.67 -9.50 4.01
CA GLN A 37 -8.02 -9.74 2.71
C GLN A 37 -8.44 -8.73 1.63
N ILE A 38 -9.55 -8.03 1.89
CA ILE A 38 -10.14 -7.02 0.99
C ILE A 38 -10.36 -5.75 1.80
N VAL A 39 -9.93 -4.62 1.23
CA VAL A 39 -10.11 -3.28 1.80
C VAL A 39 -11.24 -2.58 1.05
N ASP A 40 -12.29 -2.24 1.77
CA ASP A 40 -13.38 -1.38 1.31
C ASP A 40 -13.55 -0.19 2.25
N SER A 41 -14.59 0.62 2.01
CA SER A 41 -14.86 1.83 2.79
C SER A 41 -15.10 1.52 4.27
N THR A 42 -15.74 0.39 4.60
CA THR A 42 -15.99 -0.01 5.99
C THR A 42 -14.67 -0.35 6.70
N VAL A 43 -13.79 -1.11 6.04
CA VAL A 43 -12.45 -1.41 6.57
C VAL A 43 -11.63 -0.13 6.75
N VAL A 44 -11.70 0.82 5.81
CA VAL A 44 -10.97 2.09 5.92
C VAL A 44 -11.45 2.91 7.12
N THR A 45 -12.76 2.95 7.38
CA THR A 45 -13.31 3.63 8.57
C THR A 45 -12.81 2.97 9.84
N GLN A 46 -12.93 1.63 9.95
CA GLN A 46 -12.47 0.90 11.12
C GLN A 46 -10.98 1.09 11.39
N LEU A 47 -10.15 0.98 10.34
CA LEU A 47 -8.71 1.21 10.42
C LEU A 47 -8.40 2.63 10.89
N ALA A 48 -9.11 3.62 10.38
CA ALA A 48 -8.89 5.02 10.73
C ALA A 48 -9.24 5.30 12.20
N ASP A 49 -10.35 4.73 12.68
CA ASP A 49 -10.80 4.83 14.06
C ASP A 49 -9.78 4.17 15.03
N ASP A 50 -9.36 2.94 14.73
CA ASP A 50 -8.41 2.19 15.56
C ASP A 50 -7.03 2.85 15.62
N LEU A 51 -6.59 3.48 14.52
CA LEU A 51 -5.34 4.22 14.46
C LEU A 51 -5.44 5.65 15.01
N GLY A 52 -6.64 6.13 15.36
CA GLY A 52 -6.88 7.50 15.79
C GLY A 52 -6.46 8.53 14.74
N LEU A 53 -6.70 8.24 13.46
CA LEU A 53 -6.41 9.18 12.37
C LEU A 53 -7.35 10.38 12.46
N ASN A 54 -6.83 11.56 12.09
CA ASN A 54 -7.67 12.75 12.04
C ASN A 54 -8.64 12.70 10.85
N ASP A 55 -9.74 13.44 10.96
CA ASP A 55 -10.81 13.49 9.95
C ASP A 55 -10.32 13.84 8.55
N THR A 56 -9.28 14.67 8.44
CA THR A 56 -8.73 15.06 7.14
C THR A 56 -8.05 13.89 6.44
N VAL A 57 -7.25 13.10 7.16
CA VAL A 57 -6.59 11.91 6.63
C VAL A 57 -7.60 10.81 6.36
N THR A 58 -8.58 10.62 7.24
CA THR A 58 -9.67 9.65 7.05
C THR A 58 -10.48 9.96 5.80
N ALA A 59 -10.86 11.23 5.60
CA ALA A 59 -11.56 11.67 4.41
C ALA A 59 -10.71 11.47 3.15
N ALA A 60 -9.41 11.80 3.19
CA ALA A 60 -8.50 11.57 2.07
C ALA A 60 -8.38 10.08 1.71
N LEU A 61 -8.27 9.19 2.70
CA LEU A 61 -8.26 7.74 2.46
C LEU A 61 -9.57 7.29 1.79
N GLN A 62 -10.72 7.71 2.32
CA GLN A 62 -12.03 7.31 1.78
C GLN A 62 -12.27 7.83 0.35
N LEU A 63 -11.81 9.03 0.03
CA LEU A 63 -12.03 9.63 -1.28
C LEU A 63 -10.98 9.16 -2.30
N ASP A 64 -9.70 9.25 -1.96
CA ASP A 64 -8.61 9.06 -2.91
C ASP A 64 -8.30 7.57 -3.17
N LEU A 65 -8.38 6.68 -2.17
CA LEU A 65 -8.06 5.24 -2.38
C LEU A 65 -8.93 4.62 -3.46
N PHE A 66 -10.21 5.00 -3.46
CA PHE A 66 -11.21 4.46 -4.36
C PHE A 66 -11.50 5.37 -5.55
N SER A 67 -10.75 6.47 -5.70
CA SER A 67 -10.95 7.41 -6.80
C SER A 67 -10.52 6.82 -8.14
N ARG A 68 -11.14 7.34 -9.20
CA ARG A 68 -10.73 7.05 -10.57
C ARG A 68 -9.34 7.63 -10.87
N GLU A 69 -9.02 8.82 -10.37
CA GLU A 69 -7.71 9.47 -10.57
C GLU A 69 -6.55 8.61 -10.06
N THR A 70 -6.70 8.03 -8.86
CA THR A 70 -5.71 7.12 -8.28
C THR A 70 -5.61 5.84 -9.10
N ASN A 71 -6.74 5.29 -9.56
CA ASN A 71 -6.75 4.12 -10.43
C ASN A 71 -6.01 4.37 -11.75
N ASP A 72 -6.27 5.50 -12.39
CA ASP A 72 -5.66 5.88 -13.65
C ASP A 72 -4.15 6.09 -13.47
N THR A 73 -3.73 6.72 -12.37
CA THR A 73 -2.30 6.89 -12.01
C THR A 73 -1.59 5.54 -11.81
N VAL A 74 -2.21 4.59 -11.09
CA VAL A 74 -1.64 3.25 -10.93
C VAL A 74 -1.56 2.52 -12.27
N THR A 75 -2.59 2.63 -13.10
CA THR A 75 -2.65 1.99 -14.42
C THR A 75 -1.56 2.54 -15.35
N GLU A 76 -1.37 3.86 -15.38
CA GLU A 76 -0.30 4.52 -16.12
C GLU A 76 1.08 4.01 -15.67
N ASN A 77 1.34 4.00 -14.35
CA ASN A 77 2.61 3.53 -13.81
C ASN A 77 2.87 2.07 -14.18
N LEU A 78 1.84 1.20 -14.08
CA LEU A 78 1.96 -0.22 -14.44
C LEU A 78 2.11 -0.47 -15.94
N THR A 79 1.71 0.48 -16.79
CA THR A 79 1.92 0.40 -18.24
C THR A 79 3.42 0.46 -18.59
N HIS A 80 4.18 1.22 -17.81
CA HIS A 80 5.60 1.44 -18.05
C HIS A 80 6.53 0.70 -17.09
N SER A 81 6.01 0.19 -15.97
CA SER A 81 6.81 -0.41 -14.90
C SER A 81 6.14 -1.63 -14.26
N GLY A 82 6.94 -2.47 -13.60
CA GLY A 82 6.41 -3.45 -12.66
C GLY A 82 6.16 -2.82 -11.31
N CYS A 83 5.26 -3.39 -10.51
CA CYS A 83 5.08 -3.02 -9.10
C CYS A 83 5.18 -4.26 -8.22
N LEU A 84 5.88 -4.12 -7.10
CA LEU A 84 5.96 -5.10 -6.02
C LEU A 84 5.50 -4.43 -4.73
N THR A 85 4.51 -5.00 -4.08
CA THR A 85 3.96 -4.50 -2.82
C THR A 85 4.39 -5.37 -1.66
N ILE A 86 4.29 -4.84 -0.45
CA ILE A 86 4.64 -5.56 0.77
C ILE A 86 3.79 -6.82 1.01
N ALA A 87 2.61 -6.88 0.40
CA ALA A 87 1.70 -8.03 0.41
C ALA A 87 2.12 -9.14 -0.57
N ASP A 88 3.06 -8.87 -1.49
CA ASP A 88 3.49 -9.87 -2.46
C ASP A 88 4.48 -10.86 -1.84
N ALA A 89 4.31 -12.13 -2.18
CA ALA A 89 5.24 -13.20 -1.78
C ALA A 89 6.68 -12.97 -2.29
N ALA A 90 6.85 -12.24 -3.39
CA ALA A 90 8.16 -11.91 -3.96
C ALA A 90 8.82 -10.67 -3.32
N TYR A 91 8.18 -10.01 -2.36
CA TYR A 91 8.74 -8.84 -1.67
C TYR A 91 9.97 -9.23 -0.83
N PRO A 92 11.12 -8.54 -0.96
CA PRO A 92 12.34 -8.89 -0.24
C PRO A 92 12.18 -8.81 1.28
N GLU A 93 12.52 -9.90 1.99
CA GLU A 93 12.40 -9.96 3.46
C GLU A 93 13.27 -8.92 4.15
N GLN A 94 14.50 -8.72 3.67
CA GLN A 94 15.43 -7.71 4.19
C GLN A 94 14.83 -6.29 4.17
N LEU A 95 14.03 -5.96 3.15
CA LEU A 95 13.34 -4.68 3.10
C LEU A 95 12.18 -4.63 4.10
N ARG A 96 11.42 -5.73 4.22
CA ARG A 96 10.27 -5.86 5.13
C ARG A 96 10.66 -5.65 6.59
N GLU A 97 11.88 -6.06 6.95
CA GLU A 97 12.45 -5.94 8.31
C GLU A 97 12.96 -4.53 8.65
N THR A 98 13.02 -3.61 7.69
CA THR A 98 13.42 -2.22 7.96
C THR A 98 12.40 -1.50 8.85
N TYR A 99 12.79 -0.39 9.47
CA TYR A 99 11.91 0.37 10.37
C TYR A 99 10.62 0.87 9.69
N ALA A 100 10.72 1.28 8.42
CA ALA A 100 9.62 1.83 7.63
C ALA A 100 9.73 1.33 6.17
N PRO A 101 9.39 0.06 5.91
CA PRO A 101 9.53 -0.51 4.58
C PRO A 101 8.73 0.26 3.53
N PRO A 102 9.23 0.32 2.29
CA PRO A 102 8.45 0.83 1.17
C PRO A 102 7.30 -0.13 0.86
N LEU A 103 6.06 0.31 1.04
CA LEU A 103 4.89 -0.58 0.87
C LEU A 103 4.59 -0.93 -0.59
N ALA A 104 5.06 -0.12 -1.53
CA ALA A 104 5.03 -0.37 -2.96
C ALA A 104 6.35 0.08 -3.60
N LEU A 105 6.91 -0.78 -4.45
CA LEU A 105 8.14 -0.57 -5.21
C LEU A 105 7.79 -0.65 -6.69
N TYR A 106 7.81 0.49 -7.36
CA TYR A 106 7.74 0.54 -8.82
C TYR A 106 9.15 0.38 -9.41
N PHE A 107 9.30 -0.47 -10.41
CA PHE A 107 10.61 -0.83 -10.95
C PHE A 107 10.59 -1.07 -12.46
N LEU A 108 11.75 -0.86 -13.08
CA LEU A 108 12.03 -1.23 -14.47
C LEU A 108 13.02 -2.39 -14.51
N GLY A 109 12.76 -3.39 -15.37
CA GLY A 109 13.59 -4.58 -15.51
C GLY A 109 13.03 -5.83 -14.83
N GLY A 110 13.86 -6.85 -14.66
CA GLY A 110 13.42 -8.17 -14.21
C GLY A 110 13.64 -8.44 -12.71
N LEU A 111 12.60 -8.91 -12.02
CA LEU A 111 12.61 -9.29 -10.59
C LEU A 111 13.66 -10.36 -10.24
N ARG A 112 14.19 -11.10 -11.22
CA ARG A 112 15.23 -12.13 -11.02
C ARG A 112 16.46 -11.59 -10.28
N ARG A 113 16.78 -10.30 -10.43
CA ARG A 113 17.92 -9.67 -9.75
C ARG A 113 17.74 -9.53 -8.24
N LEU A 114 16.51 -9.53 -7.73
CA LEU A 114 16.25 -9.47 -6.29
C LEU A 114 16.72 -10.73 -5.55
N LYS A 115 16.93 -11.85 -6.27
CA LYS A 115 17.39 -13.13 -5.70
C LYS A 115 18.91 -13.29 -5.69
N ALA A 116 19.65 -12.36 -6.30
CA ALA A 116 21.11 -12.38 -6.26
C ALA A 116 21.61 -11.75 -4.95
N PRO A 117 22.80 -12.14 -4.45
CA PRO A 117 23.45 -11.43 -3.36
C PRO A 117 23.53 -9.94 -3.68
N GLN A 118 23.01 -9.10 -2.78
CA GLN A 118 23.11 -7.65 -2.88
C GLN A 118 24.35 -7.21 -2.09
N LEU A 119 25.09 -6.25 -2.66
CA LEU A 119 26.35 -5.74 -2.10
C LEU A 119 26.13 -4.93 -0.82
#